data_AF-A0A9W9XFM5-F1
#
_entry.id   AF-A0A9W9XFM5-F1
#
_cell.length_a   1.000
_cell.length_b   1.000
_cell.length_c   1.000
_cell.angle_alpha   90.00
_cell.angle_beta   90.00
_cell.angle_gamma   90.00
#
_symmetry.space_group_name_H-M   'P 1'
#
loop_
_entity.id
_entity.type
_entity.pdbx_description
1 polymer ?
#
loop_
_entity_poly.entity_id
_entity_poly.type
_entity_poly.pdbx_seq_one_letter_code
_entity_poly.pdbx_strand_id
1 'polypeptide(L)'
;MVYIDQPAGTGFSPVPPTVENEYDVSNEFNDLWRRFIDTFQMQEYKVLGDVGSKESKTFQLKEILLYDPSINEDGVMMQASAVSALNYFSNLFNRNTTLMMHINQRADDCGYTKFLAETLTYPPPKDFPTVPYLNRDGCDVWSQAVTAAAYFNPRFNYYHITDFCPYLWDQMAFQSLGSGPTNYFN
;
A
#
# COMPACT_ATOMS: atom_id res chain seq x y z
N MET A 1 -10.83 -8.40 -19.57
CA MET A 1 -10.09 -8.33 -18.29
C MET A 1 -9.08 -9.45 -18.31
N VAL A 2 -7.83 -9.18 -17.96
CA VAL A 2 -6.78 -10.19 -17.85
C VAL A 2 -6.23 -10.10 -16.43
N TYR A 3 -6.24 -11.22 -15.71
CA TYR A 3 -5.65 -11.33 -14.38
C TYR A 3 -4.30 -12.04 -14.51
N ILE A 4 -3.29 -11.52 -13.83
CA ILE A 4 -1.90 -11.96 -13.98
C ILE A 4 -1.34 -12.22 -12.58
N ASP A 5 -0.99 -13.47 -12.32
CA ASP A 5 -0.22 -13.85 -11.14
C ASP A 5 1.27 -13.56 -11.42
N GLN A 6 1.83 -12.59 -10.71
CA GLN A 6 3.25 -12.22 -10.85
C GLN A 6 3.89 -11.91 -9.49
N PRO A 7 5.22 -12.03 -9.36
CA PRO A 7 6.15 -12.65 -10.32
C PRO A 7 5.97 -14.19 -10.37
N ALA A 8 6.86 -14.90 -11.07
CA ALA A 8 6.94 -16.36 -10.99
C ALA A 8 6.90 -16.85 -9.53
N GLY A 9 6.12 -17.91 -9.27
CA GLY A 9 5.87 -18.44 -7.93
C GLY A 9 4.68 -17.83 -7.19
N THR A 10 4.08 -16.74 -7.69
CA THR A 10 2.79 -16.23 -7.19
C THR A 10 1.63 -17.07 -7.75
N GLY A 11 0.66 -17.43 -6.90
CA GLY A 11 -0.56 -18.11 -7.33
C GLY A 11 -0.29 -19.40 -8.12
N PHE A 12 -0.73 -19.44 -9.38
CA PHE A 12 -0.48 -20.57 -10.29
C PHE A 12 0.74 -20.38 -11.22
N SER A 13 1.46 -19.27 -11.12
CA SER A 13 2.64 -19.02 -11.94
C SER A 13 3.74 -20.03 -11.58
N PRO A 14 4.17 -20.90 -12.53
CA PRO A 14 5.07 -22.00 -12.24
C PRO A 14 6.48 -21.48 -11.93
N VAL A 15 7.29 -22.33 -11.29
CA VAL A 15 8.71 -22.10 -10.97
C VAL A 15 8.89 -21.13 -9.77
N PRO A 16 9.91 -21.32 -8.92
CA PRO A 16 10.24 -20.36 -7.85
C PRO A 16 10.57 -18.96 -8.39
N PRO A 17 10.34 -17.89 -7.60
CA PRO A 17 10.70 -16.53 -8.00
C PRO A 17 12.21 -16.38 -8.21
N THR A 18 12.60 -15.74 -9.30
CA THR A 18 14.00 -15.40 -9.62
C THR A 18 14.29 -13.90 -9.56
N VAL A 19 13.28 -13.08 -9.25
CA VAL A 19 13.37 -11.62 -9.17
C VAL A 19 14.04 -11.19 -7.87
N GLU A 20 14.92 -10.18 -7.92
CA GLU A 20 15.60 -9.65 -6.73
C GLU A 20 15.13 -8.23 -6.36
N ASN A 21 14.46 -7.54 -7.28
CA ASN A 21 14.01 -6.16 -7.12
C ASN A 21 12.84 -5.83 -8.08
N GLU A 22 12.31 -4.62 -7.96
CA GLU A 22 11.15 -4.14 -8.72
C GLU A 22 11.42 -4.02 -10.23
N TYR A 23 12.68 -3.83 -10.64
CA TYR A 23 13.04 -3.82 -12.07
C TYR A 23 12.93 -5.22 -12.67
N ASP A 24 13.34 -6.26 -11.95
CA ASP A 24 13.22 -7.64 -12.41
C ASP A 24 11.75 -8.04 -12.59
N VAL A 25 10.91 -7.68 -11.61
CA VAL A 25 9.45 -7.87 -11.69
C VAL A 25 8.87 -7.16 -12.93
N SER A 26 9.26 -5.90 -13.15
CA SER A 26 8.80 -5.14 -14.31
C SER A 26 9.25 -5.77 -15.64
N ASN A 27 10.47 -6.26 -15.71
CA ASN A 27 11.00 -6.92 -16.91
C ASN A 27 10.29 -8.23 -17.21
N GLU A 28 10.04 -9.06 -16.19
CA GLU A 28 9.30 -10.32 -16.32
C GLU A 28 7.88 -10.07 -16.84
N PHE A 29 7.19 -9.07 -16.27
CA PHE A 29 5.87 -8.65 -16.72
C PHE A 29 5.87 -8.16 -18.17
N ASN A 30 6.82 -7.30 -18.55
CA ASN A 30 6.91 -6.79 -19.92
C ASN A 30 7.11 -7.92 -20.94
N ASP A 31 7.92 -8.92 -20.58
CA ASP A 31 8.13 -10.11 -21.41
C ASP A 31 6.88 -10.98 -21.52
N LEU A 32 6.19 -11.23 -20.41
CA LEU A 32 4.90 -11.92 -20.40
C LEU A 32 3.89 -11.19 -21.28
N TRP A 33 3.72 -9.89 -21.06
CA TRP A 33 2.70 -9.10 -21.72
C TRP A 33 2.96 -8.97 -23.22
N ARG A 34 4.22 -8.83 -23.65
CA ARG A 34 4.60 -8.88 -25.08
C ARG A 34 4.18 -10.21 -25.71
N ARG A 35 4.49 -11.35 -25.08
CA ARG A 35 4.11 -12.68 -25.60
C ARG A 35 2.60 -12.88 -25.59
N PHE A 36 1.90 -12.36 -24.58
CA PHE A 36 0.44 -12.40 -24.50
C PHE A 36 -0.17 -11.65 -25.68
N ILE A 37 0.25 -10.40 -25.92
CA ILE A 37 -0.25 -9.59 -27.04
C ILE A 37 0.03 -10.27 -28.39
N ASP A 38 1.21 -10.86 -28.58
CA ASP A 38 1.55 -11.58 -29.81
C ASP A 38 0.71 -12.85 -30.00
N THR A 39 0.53 -13.63 -28.94
CA THR A 39 -0.23 -14.89 -28.96
C THR A 39 -1.69 -14.66 -29.29
N PHE A 40 -2.29 -13.62 -28.70
CA PHE A 40 -3.70 -13.30 -28.88
C PHE A 40 -3.95 -12.25 -29.98
N GLN A 41 -2.90 -11.82 -30.70
CA GLN A 41 -2.96 -10.85 -31.80
C GLN A 41 -3.67 -9.54 -31.40
N MET A 42 -3.30 -8.99 -30.25
CA MET A 42 -3.95 -7.84 -29.62
C MET A 42 -3.25 -6.50 -29.85
N GLN A 43 -2.39 -6.37 -30.86
CA GLN A 43 -1.54 -5.19 -31.07
C GLN A 43 -2.34 -3.88 -31.25
N GLU A 44 -3.54 -3.97 -31.84
CA GLU A 44 -4.42 -2.81 -32.08
C GLU A 44 -5.31 -2.46 -30.88
N TYR A 45 -5.26 -3.25 -29.80
CA TYR A 45 -6.10 -3.02 -28.62
C TYR A 45 -5.50 -1.93 -27.74
N LYS A 46 -6.41 -1.13 -27.16
CA LYS A 46 -6.08 -0.16 -26.13
C LYS A 46 -6.05 -0.86 -24.78
N VAL A 47 -4.94 -0.72 -24.07
CA VAL A 47 -4.73 -1.35 -22.77
C VAL A 47 -4.92 -0.32 -21.66
N LEU A 48 -5.69 -0.70 -20.64
CA LEU A 48 -5.89 0.02 -19.38
C LEU A 48 -5.43 -0.89 -18.25
N GLY A 49 -4.57 -0.40 -17.36
CA GLY A 49 -4.11 -1.18 -16.21
C GLY A 49 -2.70 -0.80 -15.75
N ASP A 50 -2.23 -1.49 -14.72
CA ASP A 50 -0.88 -1.32 -14.17
C ASP A 50 0.17 -2.06 -15.01
N VAL A 51 0.46 -1.49 -16.19
CA VAL A 51 1.27 -2.13 -17.24
C VAL A 51 2.53 -1.30 -17.46
N GLY A 52 3.69 -1.95 -17.37
CA GLY A 52 5.01 -1.34 -17.55
C GLY A 52 5.22 -0.62 -18.90
N SER A 53 6.02 0.46 -18.82
CA SER A 53 6.54 1.37 -19.85
C SER A 53 5.61 1.84 -21.00
N LYS A 54 5.49 3.16 -21.12
CA LYS A 54 4.72 3.89 -22.14
C LYS A 54 5.23 3.70 -23.59
N GLU A 55 6.43 3.15 -23.77
CA GLU A 55 7.13 3.06 -25.06
C GLU A 55 7.12 1.67 -25.70
N SER A 56 6.17 0.81 -25.33
CA SER A 56 6.00 -0.45 -26.04
C SER A 56 5.51 -0.22 -27.47
N LYS A 57 6.28 -0.68 -28.46
CA LYS A 57 5.82 -0.77 -29.86
C LYS A 57 4.78 -1.89 -30.05
N THR A 58 4.56 -2.71 -29.04
CA THR A 58 3.74 -3.93 -29.14
C THR A 58 2.27 -3.69 -28.77
N PHE A 59 1.96 -2.69 -27.93
CA PHE A 59 0.58 -2.40 -27.51
C PHE A 59 0.41 -0.92 -27.14
N GLN A 60 -0.84 -0.44 -27.20
CA GLN A 60 -1.16 0.97 -26.90
C GLN A 60 -1.66 1.13 -25.45
N LEU A 61 -0.76 1.46 -24.52
CA LEU A 61 -1.16 1.86 -23.16
C LEU A 61 -1.92 3.19 -23.21
N LYS A 62 -3.14 3.21 -22.67
CA LYS A 62 -3.96 4.43 -22.58
C LYS A 62 -3.93 5.06 -21.21
N GLU A 63 -3.99 4.24 -20.17
CA GLU A 63 -4.16 4.71 -18.81
C GLU A 63 -3.70 3.64 -17.82
N ILE A 64 -3.21 4.12 -16.69
CA ILE A 64 -2.83 3.33 -15.53
C ILE A 64 -3.79 3.71 -14.42
N LEU A 65 -4.36 2.69 -13.77
CA LEU A 65 -5.21 2.84 -12.61
C LEU A 65 -4.58 2.09 -11.46
N LEU A 66 -4.24 2.83 -10.40
CA LEU A 66 -3.65 2.29 -9.18
C LEU A 66 -4.65 2.42 -8.04
N TYR A 67 -4.84 1.34 -7.29
CA TYR A 67 -5.67 1.31 -6.08
C TYR A 67 -4.74 1.16 -4.87
N ASP A 68 -4.75 2.15 -3.99
CA ASP A 68 -3.92 2.24 -2.78
C ASP A 68 -2.44 1.82 -2.98
N PRO A 69 -1.73 2.41 -3.97
CA PRO A 69 -0.38 1.98 -4.30
C PRO A 69 0.67 2.52 -3.30
N SER A 70 1.83 1.87 -3.27
CA SER A 70 3.05 2.45 -2.68
C SER A 70 3.84 3.17 -3.76
N ILE A 71 3.80 4.51 -3.77
CA ILE A 71 4.36 5.38 -4.83
C ILE A 71 5.46 6.33 -4.32
N ASN A 72 5.82 6.22 -3.05
CA ASN A 72 6.82 7.07 -2.39
C ASN A 72 7.33 6.36 -1.12
N GLU A 73 8.29 6.97 -0.43
CA GLU A 73 8.86 6.44 0.81
C GLU A 73 7.85 6.44 1.97
N ASP A 74 8.04 5.50 2.90
CA ASP A 74 7.19 5.30 4.08
C ASP A 74 7.04 6.54 4.96
N GLY A 75 8.07 7.40 5.00
CA GLY A 75 7.98 8.68 5.71
C GLY A 75 6.82 9.52 5.21
N VAL A 76 6.64 9.57 3.88
CA VAL A 76 5.64 10.39 3.22
C VAL A 76 4.28 9.69 3.24
N MET A 77 4.26 8.42 2.87
CA MET A 77 2.99 7.70 2.65
C MET A 77 2.37 7.15 3.93
N MET A 78 3.19 6.78 4.91
CA MET A 78 2.76 6.05 6.09
C MET A 78 2.90 6.89 7.36
N GLN A 79 4.10 7.39 7.69
CA GLN A 79 4.33 8.04 8.98
C GLN A 79 3.70 9.43 9.07
N ALA A 80 3.87 10.26 8.03
CA ALA A 80 3.38 11.64 8.05
C ALA A 80 1.86 11.72 8.26
N SER A 81 1.10 10.81 7.65
CA SER A 81 -0.36 10.79 7.66
C SER A 81 -0.97 9.98 8.81
N ALA A 82 -0.20 9.07 9.44
CA ALA A 82 -0.71 8.13 10.45
C ALA A 82 -1.47 8.81 11.60
N VAL A 83 -0.91 9.86 12.18
CA VAL A 83 -1.53 10.54 13.32
C VAL A 83 -2.76 11.35 12.92
N SER A 84 -2.74 11.97 11.74
CA SER A 84 -3.92 12.65 11.17
C SER A 84 -5.06 11.66 10.94
N ALA A 85 -4.78 10.48 10.40
CA ALA A 85 -5.76 9.41 10.24
C ALA A 85 -6.29 8.91 11.59
N LEU A 86 -5.41 8.67 12.57
CA LEU A 86 -5.81 8.24 13.92
C LEU A 86 -6.70 9.28 14.62
N ASN A 87 -6.40 10.57 14.47
CA ASN A 87 -7.24 11.65 14.99
C ASN A 87 -8.63 11.64 14.37
N TYR A 88 -8.71 11.52 13.04
CA TYR A 88 -9.97 11.48 12.30
C TYR A 88 -10.83 10.28 12.70
N PHE A 89 -10.23 9.10 12.82
CA PHE A 89 -10.91 7.85 13.19
C PHE A 89 -10.90 7.56 14.69
N SER A 90 -10.60 8.54 15.54
CA SER A 90 -10.44 8.37 16.99
C SER A 90 -11.67 7.76 17.70
N ASN A 91 -12.85 7.90 17.11
CA ASN A 91 -14.09 7.25 17.56
C ASN A 91 -14.04 5.72 17.47
N LEU A 92 -13.25 5.15 16.56
CA LEU A 92 -13.05 3.70 16.42
C LEU A 92 -12.02 3.17 17.44
N PHE A 93 -11.16 4.03 17.97
CA PHE A 93 -10.07 3.67 18.90
C PHE A 93 -10.38 4.01 20.37
N ASN A 94 -11.66 3.94 20.76
CA ASN A 94 -12.14 4.16 22.13
C ASN A 94 -11.73 5.52 22.75
N ARG A 95 -11.32 6.50 21.93
CA ARG A 95 -10.93 7.86 22.34
C ARG A 95 -9.98 7.90 23.55
N ASN A 96 -8.97 7.04 23.59
CA ASN A 96 -7.97 7.08 24.67
C ASN A 96 -7.18 8.40 24.63
N THR A 97 -7.56 9.36 25.48
CA THR A 97 -7.00 10.71 25.49
C THR A 97 -5.51 10.73 25.77
N THR A 98 -5.00 9.82 26.60
CA THR A 98 -3.57 9.74 26.93
C THR A 98 -2.76 9.29 25.71
N LEU A 99 -3.24 8.27 24.99
CA LEU A 99 -2.63 7.83 23.74
C LEU A 99 -2.65 8.95 22.70
N MET A 100 -3.81 9.60 22.51
CA MET A 100 -3.96 10.66 21.52
C MET A 100 -3.05 11.85 21.83
N MET A 101 -2.93 12.28 23.09
CA MET A 101 -1.99 13.35 23.48
C MET A 101 -0.55 12.94 23.20
N HIS A 102 -0.15 11.72 23.62
CA HIS A 102 1.21 11.23 23.41
C HIS A 102 1.58 11.19 21.92
N ILE A 103 0.72 10.60 21.08
CA ILE A 103 1.05 10.38 19.66
C ILE A 103 1.00 11.67 18.84
N ASN A 104 0.13 12.63 19.20
CA ASN A 104 0.14 13.97 18.59
C ASN A 104 1.43 14.73 18.93
N GLN A 105 1.87 14.71 20.20
CA GLN A 105 3.14 15.31 20.59
C GLN A 105 4.32 14.68 19.83
N ARG A 106 4.32 13.35 19.65
CA ARG A 106 5.34 12.67 18.86
C ARG A 106 5.33 13.11 17.40
N ALA A 107 4.17 13.22 16.75
CA ALA A 107 4.09 13.72 15.38
C ALA A 107 4.63 15.14 15.24
N ASP A 108 4.37 16.02 16.20
CA ASP A 108 4.91 17.38 16.23
C ASP A 108 6.43 17.37 16.41
N ASP A 109 6.94 16.63 17.40
CA ASP A 109 8.38 16.52 17.68
C ASP A 109 9.17 15.91 16.52
N CYS A 110 8.55 14.97 15.80
CA CYS A 110 9.07 14.35 14.59
C CYS A 110 8.90 15.24 13.36
N GLY A 111 8.10 16.31 13.41
CA GLY A 111 7.90 17.24 12.30
C GLY A 111 6.87 16.80 11.26
N TYR A 112 6.13 15.72 11.49
CA TYR A 112 5.11 15.20 10.57
C TYR A 112 3.94 16.17 10.41
N THR A 113 3.47 16.77 11.51
CA THR A 113 2.39 17.77 11.48
C THR A 113 2.79 18.97 10.63
N LYS A 114 4.03 19.46 10.79
CA LYS A 114 4.57 20.56 9.99
C LYS A 114 4.69 20.17 8.52
N PHE A 115 5.25 18.99 8.23
CA PHE A 115 5.37 18.46 6.87
C PHE A 115 4.00 18.42 6.16
N LEU A 116 2.97 17.86 6.80
CA LEU A 116 1.63 17.83 6.22
C LEU A 116 1.07 19.24 5.98
N ALA A 117 1.23 20.16 6.93
CA ALA A 117 0.76 21.54 6.77
C ALA A 117 1.43 22.29 5.60
N GLU A 118 2.70 22.01 5.32
CA GLU A 118 3.45 22.63 4.22
C GLU A 118 3.20 21.95 2.86
N THR A 119 2.87 20.65 2.85
CA THR A 119 2.67 19.85 1.63
C THR A 119 1.23 19.81 1.12
N LEU A 120 0.25 19.80 2.02
CA LEU A 120 -1.18 19.69 1.67
C LEU A 120 -1.81 21.06 1.41
N THR A 121 -1.18 21.85 0.52
CA THR A 121 -1.66 23.18 0.12
C THR A 121 -2.18 23.19 -1.31
N TYR A 122 -3.06 24.15 -1.63
CA TYR A 122 -3.45 24.45 -3.01
C TYR A 122 -3.13 25.92 -3.37
N PRO A 123 -2.38 26.18 -4.45
CA PRO A 123 -1.70 25.19 -5.31
C PRO A 123 -0.61 24.41 -4.55
N PRO A 124 -0.24 23.20 -5.02
CA PRO A 124 0.87 22.44 -4.43
C PRO A 124 2.17 23.26 -4.40
N PRO A 125 3.02 23.07 -3.38
CA PRO A 125 4.31 23.74 -3.33
C PRO A 125 5.16 23.30 -4.52
N LYS A 126 5.96 24.22 -5.06
CA LYS A 126 6.90 23.91 -6.15
C LYS A 126 8.01 22.97 -5.67
N ASP A 127 8.51 23.24 -4.48
CA ASP A 127 9.56 22.48 -3.82
C ASP A 127 8.95 21.83 -2.57
N PHE A 128 8.84 20.50 -2.58
CA PHE A 128 8.34 19.77 -1.43
C PHE A 128 9.39 19.76 -0.31
N PRO A 129 9.01 19.99 0.96
CA PRO A 129 9.90 19.77 2.09
C PRO A 129 10.37 18.32 2.12
N THR A 130 11.58 18.07 2.60
CA THR A 130 12.06 16.72 2.86
C THR A 130 11.26 16.09 3.99
N VAL A 131 10.88 14.83 3.84
CA VAL A 131 10.17 14.13 4.89
C VAL A 131 11.07 13.96 6.12
N PRO A 132 10.51 14.03 7.35
CA PRO A 132 11.33 13.81 8.53
C PRO A 132 11.93 12.40 8.60
N TYR A 133 13.17 12.32 9.08
CA TYR A 133 13.93 11.06 9.17
C TYR A 133 13.23 9.99 10.01
N LEU A 134 12.90 8.87 9.37
CA LEU A 134 12.27 7.70 9.97
C LEU A 134 13.06 7.09 11.13
N ASN A 135 14.40 7.13 11.05
CA ASN A 135 15.28 6.46 12.01
C ASN A 135 15.48 7.24 13.33
N ARG A 136 14.71 8.31 13.57
CA ARG A 136 14.74 9.02 14.84
C ARG A 136 13.91 8.26 15.88
N ASP A 137 14.47 8.08 17.06
CA ASP A 137 13.81 7.38 18.15
C ASP A 137 12.44 8.01 18.48
N GLY A 138 11.41 7.16 18.54
CA GLY A 138 10.01 7.54 18.78
C GLY A 138 9.23 8.05 17.57
N CYS A 139 9.82 8.10 16.36
CA CYS A 139 9.14 8.60 15.14
C CYS A 139 8.45 7.53 14.30
N ASP A 140 8.50 6.25 14.69
CA ASP A 140 7.62 5.22 14.13
C ASP A 140 6.22 5.33 14.75
N VAL A 141 5.52 6.40 14.40
CA VAL A 141 4.19 6.74 14.94
C VAL A 141 3.11 5.81 14.40
N TRP A 142 3.30 5.27 13.19
CA TRP A 142 2.41 4.28 12.60
C TRP A 142 2.41 2.97 13.39
N SER A 143 3.58 2.36 13.65
CA SER A 143 3.63 1.12 14.42
C SER A 143 3.13 1.30 15.84
N GLN A 144 3.39 2.45 16.46
CA GLN A 144 2.83 2.80 17.77
C GLN A 144 1.30 2.84 17.76
N ALA A 145 0.70 3.46 16.73
CA ALA A 145 -0.75 3.52 16.57
C ALA A 145 -1.35 2.14 16.33
N VAL A 146 -0.77 1.33 15.43
CA VAL A 146 -1.22 -0.05 15.14
C VAL A 146 -1.11 -0.93 16.38
N THR A 147 0.00 -0.85 17.13
CA THR A 147 0.20 -1.62 18.36
C THR A 147 -0.84 -1.25 19.42
N ALA A 148 -1.09 0.04 19.61
CA ALA A 148 -2.11 0.50 20.55
C ALA A 148 -3.52 0.06 20.12
N ALA A 149 -3.84 0.14 18.83
CA ALA A 149 -5.10 -0.34 18.28
C ALA A 149 -5.30 -1.85 18.50
N ALA A 150 -4.26 -2.65 18.23
CA ALA A 150 -4.26 -4.10 18.47
C ALA A 150 -4.41 -4.46 19.96
N TYR A 151 -3.90 -3.63 20.86
CA TYR A 151 -4.09 -3.82 22.31
C TYR A 151 -5.56 -3.64 22.72
N PHE A 152 -6.27 -2.66 22.16
CA PHE A 152 -7.70 -2.44 22.43
C PHE A 152 -8.60 -3.42 21.68
N ASN A 153 -8.24 -3.77 20.45
CA ASN A 153 -8.94 -4.71 19.60
C ASN A 153 -7.94 -5.78 19.13
N PRO A 154 -7.89 -6.95 19.79
CA PRO A 154 -7.01 -8.05 19.39
C PRO A 154 -7.22 -8.58 17.97
N ARG A 155 -8.29 -8.16 17.29
CA ARG A 155 -8.63 -8.51 15.91
C ARG A 155 -8.52 -7.32 14.95
N PHE A 156 -7.83 -6.27 15.38
CA PHE A 156 -7.59 -5.09 14.57
C PHE A 156 -6.90 -5.46 13.26
N ASN A 157 -7.40 -4.89 12.17
CA ASN A 157 -6.87 -5.02 10.82
C ASN A 157 -6.66 -3.61 10.28
N TYR A 158 -5.42 -3.19 10.04
CA TYR A 158 -5.20 -1.81 9.57
C TYR A 158 -5.65 -1.61 8.11
N TYR A 159 -5.84 -2.69 7.35
CA TYR A 159 -6.48 -2.61 6.02
C TYR A 159 -7.99 -2.41 6.10
N HIS A 160 -8.62 -2.76 7.23
CA HIS A 160 -10.05 -2.59 7.46
C HIS A 160 -10.31 -2.26 8.93
N ILE A 161 -10.12 -0.99 9.29
CA ILE A 161 -10.08 -0.48 10.68
C ILE A 161 -11.39 -0.65 11.48
N THR A 162 -12.46 -1.10 10.84
CA THR A 162 -13.76 -1.42 11.44
C THR A 162 -13.93 -2.91 11.74
N ASP A 163 -12.93 -3.75 11.45
CA ASP A 163 -12.94 -5.16 11.83
C ASP A 163 -12.87 -5.33 13.34
N PHE A 164 -13.70 -6.23 13.87
CA PHE A 164 -13.75 -6.60 15.28
C PHE A 164 -13.91 -8.12 15.40
N CYS A 165 -13.82 -8.63 16.63
CA CYS A 165 -14.13 -10.03 16.92
C CYS A 165 -15.55 -10.43 16.44
N PRO A 166 -15.73 -11.67 15.93
CA PRO A 166 -14.72 -12.69 15.65
C PRO A 166 -13.94 -12.44 14.34
N TYR A 167 -12.82 -13.15 14.12
CA TYR A 167 -12.18 -13.09 12.79
C TYR A 167 -13.16 -13.58 11.74
N LEU A 168 -13.31 -12.80 10.68
CA LEU A 168 -14.00 -13.23 9.49
C LEU A 168 -13.11 -14.13 8.66
N TRP A 169 -13.76 -14.80 7.71
CA TRP A 169 -13.09 -15.61 6.71
C TRP A 169 -12.14 -14.75 5.87
N ASP A 170 -10.84 -15.07 5.87
CA ASP A 170 -9.81 -14.39 5.08
C ASP A 170 -9.07 -15.40 4.19
N GLN A 171 -8.97 -15.10 2.89
CA GLN A 171 -8.23 -15.91 1.91
C GLN A 171 -6.74 -15.55 1.85
N MET A 172 -6.40 -14.31 2.20
CA MET A 172 -5.04 -13.80 2.18
C MET A 172 -4.26 -14.15 3.45
N ALA A 173 -4.95 -14.51 4.55
CA ALA A 173 -4.40 -14.93 5.86
C ALA A 173 -3.47 -13.93 6.57
N PHE A 174 -3.02 -12.88 5.90
CA PHE A 174 -2.34 -11.73 6.47
C PHE A 174 -3.26 -10.51 6.27
N GLN A 175 -3.72 -9.80 7.30
CA GLN A 175 -3.35 -9.83 8.71
C GLN A 175 -4.35 -10.54 9.63
N SER A 176 -5.44 -11.06 9.07
CA SER A 176 -6.43 -11.79 9.84
C SER A 176 -5.92 -13.19 10.14
N LEU A 177 -6.02 -13.65 11.40
CA LEU A 177 -5.86 -15.09 11.68
C LEU A 177 -7.17 -15.87 11.39
N GLY A 178 -8.06 -15.28 10.58
CA GLY A 178 -9.24 -15.94 10.06
C GLY A 178 -8.84 -17.12 9.18
N SER A 179 -9.50 -18.25 9.38
CA SER A 179 -9.28 -19.43 8.56
C SER A 179 -10.00 -19.31 7.22
N GLY A 180 -9.36 -19.75 6.14
CA GLY A 180 -9.99 -19.87 4.85
C GLY A 180 -9.32 -20.79 3.83
N PRO A 181 -10.00 -21.14 2.71
CA PRO A 181 -9.43 -21.81 1.59
C PRO A 181 -8.21 -21.03 1.14
N THR A 182 -7.19 -21.77 0.78
CA THR A 182 -5.96 -21.22 0.25
C THR A 182 -6.02 -21.13 -1.28
N ASN A 183 -7.21 -21.22 -1.86
CA ASN A 183 -7.43 -21.26 -3.29
C ASN A 183 -8.08 -19.96 -3.77
N TYR A 184 -7.28 -19.14 -4.43
CA TYR A 184 -7.72 -18.01 -5.24
C TYR A 184 -8.60 -18.51 -6.40
N PHE A 185 -9.73 -17.84 -6.63
CA PHE A 185 -10.66 -17.94 -7.77
C PHE A 185 -10.97 -19.38 -8.29
N ASN A 186 -12.17 -19.88 -7.96
CA ASN A 186 -12.93 -20.77 -8.84
C ASN A 186 -14.02 -19.95 -9.54
#